data_AF-A0A8U0R0I2-F1
#
_entry.id   AF-A0A8U0R0I2-F1
#
_cell.length_a   1.000
_cell.length_b   1.000
_cell.length_c   1.000
_cell.angle_alpha   90.00
_cell.angle_beta   90.00
_cell.angle_gamma   90.00
#
_symmetry.space_group_name_H-M   'P 1'
#
loop_
_entity.id
_entity.type
_entity.pdbx_description
1 polymer ?
#
loop_
_entity_poly.entity_id
_entity_poly.type
_entity_poly.pdbx_seq_one_letter_code
_entity_poly.pdbx_strand_id
1 'polypeptide(L)'
;MTKSDMKTVELLKKTVDHLNQVFNLNTGHLSQMMMNMGSVEESNQLPDCIHSENGMILTDLGRMQIINGLRRFDIEYQGDPQLQPVRSYENAVLVQLMFWIATLINNRLEGHMNDLCSQQNLLGRLGQHYLITSTVKGRFPRSTVTQQSQEDYHLRPRLTLRTFASYRTLLILLLLYSLGSLFSISPLFSTCLILMLSFLYGLCMTVYVGK
;
A
#
# COMPACT_ATOMS: atom_id res chain seq x y z
N MET A 1 -32.41 44.51 6.65
CA MET A 1 -31.96 44.06 5.32
C MET A 1 -31.87 45.29 4.44
N THR A 2 -30.65 45.76 4.17
CA THR A 2 -30.39 47.02 3.47
C THR A 2 -30.72 46.89 2.00
N LYS A 3 -31.17 47.98 1.35
CA LYS A 3 -31.59 48.03 -0.07
C LYS A 3 -30.50 47.54 -1.05
N SER A 4 -29.25 47.51 -0.62
CA SER A 4 -28.10 46.91 -1.31
C SER A 4 -28.23 45.39 -1.46
N ASP A 5 -28.67 44.69 -0.42
CA ASP A 5 -28.63 43.23 -0.34
C ASP A 5 -29.70 42.62 -1.26
N MET A 6 -30.85 43.28 -1.36
CA MET A 6 -31.92 42.90 -2.29
C MET A 6 -31.45 42.95 -3.76
N LYS A 7 -30.66 43.97 -4.14
CA LYS A 7 -30.14 44.09 -5.50
C LYS A 7 -29.13 43.00 -5.82
N THR A 8 -28.28 42.64 -4.87
CA THR A 8 -27.33 41.54 -5.03
C THR A 8 -28.05 40.20 -5.22
N VAL A 9 -29.11 39.95 -4.45
CA VAL A 9 -29.94 38.74 -4.60
C VAL A 9 -30.63 38.69 -5.96
N GLU A 10 -31.13 39.84 -6.46
CA GLU A 10 -31.76 39.94 -7.76
C GLU A 10 -30.77 39.72 -8.92
N LEU A 11 -29.57 40.29 -8.82
CA LEU A 11 -28.46 40.07 -9.76
C LEU A 11 -28.03 38.61 -9.78
N LEU A 12 -27.94 37.98 -8.60
CA LEU A 12 -27.60 36.56 -8.50
C LEU A 12 -28.66 35.70 -9.19
N LYS A 13 -29.94 35.97 -8.93
CA LYS A 13 -31.06 35.26 -9.57
C LYS A 13 -31.03 35.39 -11.09
N LYS A 14 -30.83 36.61 -11.59
CA LYS A 14 -30.74 36.87 -13.04
C LYS A 14 -29.52 36.20 -13.69
N THR A 15 -28.41 36.13 -12.97
CA THR A 15 -27.19 35.44 -13.44
C THR A 15 -27.41 33.93 -13.51
N VAL A 16 -28.09 33.35 -12.53
CA VAL A 16 -28.49 31.93 -12.55
C VAL A 16 -29.41 31.63 -13.74
N ASP A 17 -30.40 32.49 -13.99
CA ASP A 17 -31.31 32.32 -15.13
C ASP A 17 -30.57 32.42 -16.48
N HIS A 18 -29.61 33.35 -16.61
CA HIS A 18 -28.75 33.44 -17.79
C HIS A 18 -27.86 32.21 -17.96
N LEU A 19 -27.26 31.70 -16.88
CA LEU A 19 -26.45 30.49 -16.94
C LEU A 19 -27.29 29.28 -17.36
N ASN A 20 -28.49 29.12 -16.80
CA ASN A 20 -29.41 28.05 -17.18
C ASN A 20 -29.79 28.13 -18.66
N GLN A 21 -30.00 29.33 -19.20
CA GLN A 21 -30.33 29.54 -20.59
C GLN A 21 -29.14 29.28 -21.53
N VAL A 22 -27.94 29.77 -21.18
CA VAL A 22 -26.72 29.60 -22.00
C VAL A 22 -26.31 28.13 -22.08
N PHE A 23 -26.37 27.42 -20.96
CA PHE A 23 -25.98 26.01 -20.89
C PHE A 23 -27.14 25.04 -21.13
N ASN A 24 -28.34 25.55 -21.44
CA ASN A 24 -29.57 24.79 -21.68
C ASN A 24 -29.82 23.71 -20.61
N LEU A 25 -29.52 24.05 -19.35
CA LEU A 25 -29.51 23.12 -18.23
C LEU A 25 -30.93 22.84 -17.77
N ASN A 26 -31.53 21.78 -18.28
CA ASN A 26 -32.74 21.22 -17.69
C ASN A 26 -32.37 20.64 -16.31
N THR A 27 -32.95 21.15 -15.23
CA THR A 27 -32.68 20.68 -13.85
C THR A 27 -32.83 19.17 -13.72
N GLY A 28 -33.76 18.56 -14.47
CA GLY A 28 -33.91 17.12 -14.57
C GLY A 28 -32.72 16.42 -15.23
N HIS A 29 -32.14 16.97 -16.30
CA HIS A 29 -30.95 16.42 -16.96
C HIS A 29 -29.70 16.58 -16.10
N LEU A 30 -29.59 17.66 -15.34
CA LEU A 30 -28.46 17.90 -14.43
C LEU A 30 -28.51 16.91 -13.25
N SER A 31 -29.69 16.69 -12.66
CA SER A 31 -29.87 15.63 -11.65
C SER A 31 -29.61 14.23 -12.22
N GLN A 32 -30.03 13.94 -13.46
CA GLN A 32 -29.71 12.67 -14.12
C GLN A 32 -28.22 12.53 -14.43
N MET A 33 -27.55 13.60 -14.87
CA MET A 33 -26.11 13.61 -15.15
C MET A 33 -25.29 13.48 -13.85
N MET A 34 -25.72 14.11 -12.75
CA MET A 34 -25.14 13.91 -11.41
C MET A 34 -25.36 12.49 -10.87
N MET A 35 -26.55 11.90 -11.09
CA MET A 35 -26.82 10.50 -10.72
C MET A 35 -26.00 9.52 -11.56
N ASN A 36 -25.83 9.77 -12.87
CA ASN A 36 -24.99 8.97 -13.75
C ASN A 36 -23.49 9.15 -13.47
N MET A 37 -23.05 10.32 -12.99
CA MET A 37 -21.66 10.55 -12.54
C MET A 37 -21.32 9.71 -11.30
N GLY A 38 -22.33 9.41 -10.46
CA GLY A 38 -22.22 8.49 -9.33
C GLY A 38 -22.31 7.01 -9.71
N SER A 39 -22.72 6.69 -10.94
CA SER A 39 -22.86 5.31 -11.46
C SER A 39 -21.81 4.97 -12.52
N VAL A 40 -20.68 5.67 -12.56
CA VAL A 40 -19.54 5.22 -13.37
C VAL A 40 -19.12 3.87 -12.79
N GLU A 41 -19.49 2.81 -13.48
CA GLU A 41 -19.07 1.45 -13.17
C GLU A 41 -17.56 1.46 -12.95
N GLU A 42 -17.13 0.88 -11.82
CA GLU A 42 -15.73 0.59 -11.48
C GLU A 42 -15.15 -0.43 -12.46
N SER A 43 -15.10 -0.08 -13.76
CA SER A 43 -14.22 -0.73 -14.68
C SER A 43 -12.81 -0.46 -14.16
N ASN A 44 -12.08 -1.52 -13.82
CA ASN A 44 -10.67 -1.53 -13.39
C ASN A 44 -9.70 -0.96 -14.46
N GLN A 45 -10.18 -0.06 -15.32
CA GLN A 45 -9.42 0.58 -16.37
C GLN A 45 -8.60 1.73 -15.77
N LEU A 46 -7.28 1.59 -15.93
CA LEU A 46 -6.33 2.63 -15.62
C LEU A 46 -6.70 3.93 -16.38
N PRO A 47 -6.44 5.11 -15.79
CA PRO A 47 -6.50 6.40 -16.48
C PRO A 47 -5.69 6.37 -17.79
N ASP A 48 -6.10 7.20 -18.75
CA ASP A 48 -5.44 7.25 -20.06
C ASP A 48 -3.97 7.73 -19.95
N CYS A 49 -3.05 6.88 -20.42
CA CYS A 49 -1.61 7.07 -20.29
C CYS A 49 -0.90 6.75 -21.61
N ILE A 50 0.08 7.58 -21.97
CA ILE A 50 0.97 7.35 -23.11
C ILE A 50 2.32 6.82 -22.63
N HIS A 51 2.90 5.89 -23.39
CA HIS A 51 4.23 5.37 -23.13
C HIS A 51 5.27 6.32 -23.72
N SER A 52 6.11 6.90 -22.85
CA SER A 52 7.29 7.68 -23.22
C SER A 52 8.57 6.92 -22.86
N GLU A 53 9.72 7.36 -23.36
CA GLU A 53 11.04 6.76 -23.08
C GLU A 53 11.37 6.75 -21.58
N ASN A 54 10.89 7.76 -20.86
CA ASN A 54 10.99 7.88 -19.39
C ASN A 54 9.74 7.33 -18.68
N GLY A 55 8.92 6.52 -19.36
CA GLY A 55 7.78 5.75 -18.87
C GLY A 55 6.38 6.34 -19.06
N MET A 56 5.41 5.93 -18.23
CA MET A 56 4.00 6.26 -18.41
C MET A 56 3.72 7.71 -18.06
N ILE A 57 3.36 8.53 -19.05
CA ILE A 57 2.94 9.91 -18.86
C ILE A 57 1.43 9.98 -19.00
N LEU A 58 0.79 10.63 -18.01
CA LEU A 58 -0.64 10.84 -18.01
C LEU A 58 -1.02 11.85 -19.11
N THR A 59 -1.94 11.47 -20.00
CA THR A 59 -2.46 12.38 -21.05
C THR A 59 -3.31 13.49 -20.43
N ASP A 60 -3.56 14.56 -21.18
CA ASP A 60 -4.47 15.63 -20.71
C ASP A 60 -5.88 15.09 -20.44
N LEU A 61 -6.32 14.09 -21.22
CA LEU A 61 -7.56 13.35 -20.97
C LEU A 61 -7.47 12.55 -19.67
N GLY A 62 -6.36 11.83 -19.44
CA GLY A 62 -6.12 11.10 -18.19
C GLY A 62 -6.11 12.01 -16.95
N ARG A 63 -5.53 13.22 -17.07
CA ARG A 63 -5.57 14.25 -16.01
C ARG A 63 -7.00 14.65 -15.68
N MET A 64 -7.79 14.93 -16.72
CA MET A 64 -9.20 15.30 -16.56
C MET A 64 -10.05 14.16 -15.99
N GLN A 65 -9.77 12.91 -16.36
CA GLN A 65 -10.44 11.73 -15.78
C GLN A 65 -10.18 11.61 -14.27
N ILE A 66 -8.96 11.89 -13.82
CA ILE A 66 -8.61 11.86 -12.38
C ILE A 66 -9.27 13.02 -11.64
N ILE A 67 -9.17 14.25 -12.16
CA ILE A 67 -9.73 15.45 -11.54
C ILE A 67 -11.25 15.30 -11.38
N ASN A 68 -11.93 14.77 -12.40
CA ASN A 68 -13.37 14.54 -12.37
C ASN A 68 -13.77 13.27 -11.61
N GLY A 69 -12.82 12.51 -11.07
CA GLY A 69 -13.07 11.25 -10.35
C GLY A 69 -13.61 10.11 -11.21
N LEU A 70 -13.55 10.24 -12.54
CA LEU A 70 -14.03 9.22 -13.48
C LEU A 70 -13.17 7.96 -13.46
N ARG A 71 -11.86 8.12 -13.23
CA ARG A 71 -10.89 7.01 -13.09
C ARG A 71 -9.80 7.40 -12.10
N ARG A 72 -9.31 6.43 -11.32
CA ARG A 72 -8.24 6.66 -10.34
C ARG A 72 -7.20 5.55 -10.47
N PHE A 73 -5.95 5.91 -10.18
CA PHE A 73 -4.93 4.89 -9.96
C PHE A 73 -5.15 4.25 -8.59
N ASP A 74 -4.83 2.96 -8.50
CA ASP A 74 -4.65 2.31 -7.21
C ASP A 74 -3.31 2.79 -6.63
N ILE A 75 -3.35 3.87 -5.86
CA ILE A 75 -2.15 4.50 -5.29
C ILE A 75 -1.80 3.74 -4.02
N GLU A 76 -0.93 2.75 -4.17
CA GLU A 76 -0.27 2.14 -3.04
C GLU A 76 0.88 3.05 -2.53
N TYR A 77 1.14 3.01 -1.23
CA TYR A 77 2.21 3.79 -0.61
C TYR A 77 3.59 3.29 -1.09
N GLN A 78 4.33 4.14 -1.79
CA GLN A 78 5.64 3.81 -2.41
C GLN A 78 6.85 4.08 -1.50
N GLY A 79 6.65 4.67 -0.32
CA GLY A 79 7.73 4.92 0.64
C GLY A 79 8.12 3.69 1.46
N ASP A 80 9.01 3.86 2.43
CA ASP A 80 9.41 2.77 3.35
C ASP A 80 8.18 2.25 4.14
N PRO A 81 7.78 0.97 3.97
CA PRO A 81 6.63 0.39 4.67
C PRO A 81 6.70 0.49 6.19
N GLN A 82 7.91 0.63 6.78
CA GLN A 82 8.07 0.79 8.22
C GLN A 82 7.70 2.18 8.72
N LEU A 83 7.88 3.22 7.87
CA LEU A 83 7.57 4.61 8.20
C LEU A 83 6.12 4.99 7.89
N GLN A 84 5.35 4.07 7.32
CA GLN A 84 3.95 4.32 7.03
C GLN A 84 3.16 4.56 8.35
N PRO A 85 2.23 5.54 8.38
CA PRO A 85 1.34 5.72 9.53
C PRO A 85 0.63 4.43 9.92
N VAL A 86 0.31 4.30 11.22
CA VAL A 86 -0.40 3.13 11.77
C VAL A 86 -1.78 3.04 11.12
N ARG A 87 -2.11 1.88 10.56
CA ARG A 87 -3.41 1.63 9.92
C ARG A 87 -4.43 1.14 10.95
N SER A 88 -5.72 1.27 10.64
CA SER A 88 -6.81 0.90 11.56
C SER A 88 -6.82 -0.59 11.97
N TYR A 89 -6.21 -1.46 11.17
CA TYR A 89 -6.13 -2.90 11.43
C TYR A 89 -4.83 -3.34 12.15
N GLU A 90 -4.04 -2.38 12.62
CA GLU A 90 -2.79 -2.63 13.33
C GLU A 90 -2.91 -2.16 14.79
N ASN A 91 -2.16 -2.80 15.69
CA ASN A 91 -2.03 -2.32 17.06
C ASN A 91 -0.89 -1.30 17.16
N ALA A 92 -1.19 -0.04 17.48
CA ALA A 92 -0.21 1.05 17.48
C ALA A 92 1.00 0.80 18.42
N VAL A 93 0.74 0.30 19.63
CA VAL A 93 1.80 0.04 20.63
C VAL A 93 2.72 -1.08 20.16
N LEU A 94 2.13 -2.16 19.62
CA LEU A 94 2.89 -3.29 19.12
C LEU A 94 3.68 -2.92 17.86
N VAL A 95 3.14 -2.10 16.96
CA VAL A 95 3.86 -1.57 15.79
C VAL A 95 5.10 -0.80 16.25
N GLN A 96 4.96 0.09 17.23
CA GLN A 96 6.09 0.88 17.76
C GLN A 96 7.14 -0.01 18.42
N LEU A 97 6.73 -0.97 19.25
CA LEU A 97 7.65 -1.90 19.91
C LEU A 97 8.38 -2.79 18.89
N MET A 98 7.65 -3.35 17.92
CA MET A 98 8.23 -4.16 16.84
C MET A 98 9.18 -3.32 15.98
N PHE A 99 8.85 -2.06 15.71
CA PHE A 99 9.73 -1.14 15.00
C PHE A 99 11.00 -0.84 15.79
N TRP A 100 10.88 -0.61 17.10
CA TRP A 100 12.04 -0.36 17.96
C TRP A 100 12.96 -1.59 18.03
N ILE A 101 12.41 -2.79 18.23
CA ILE A 101 13.17 -4.05 18.21
C ILE A 101 13.81 -4.26 16.84
N ALA A 102 13.06 -4.09 15.75
CA ALA A 102 13.60 -4.24 14.39
C ALA A 102 14.77 -3.28 14.16
N THR A 103 14.63 -2.02 14.56
CA THR A 103 15.67 -1.00 14.42
C THR A 103 16.91 -1.34 15.25
N LEU A 104 16.71 -1.81 16.49
CA LEU A 104 17.81 -2.23 17.36
C LEU A 104 18.58 -3.41 16.75
N ILE A 105 17.87 -4.44 16.28
CA ILE A 105 18.47 -5.62 15.66
C ILE A 105 19.20 -5.24 14.37
N ASN A 106 18.54 -4.48 13.49
CA ASN A 106 19.11 -4.05 12.22
C ASN A 106 20.40 -3.24 12.46
N ASN A 107 20.42 -2.31 13.42
CA ASN A 107 21.61 -1.51 13.73
C ASN A 107 22.75 -2.34 14.33
N ARG A 108 22.43 -3.37 15.12
CA ARG A 108 23.45 -4.23 15.77
C ARG A 108 24.04 -5.25 14.79
N LEU A 109 23.23 -5.78 13.88
CA LEU A 109 23.60 -6.89 13.00
C LEU A 109 23.83 -6.45 11.55
N GLU A 110 23.82 -5.15 11.26
CA GLU A 110 23.91 -4.64 9.89
C GLU A 110 25.10 -5.22 9.11
N GLY A 111 26.30 -5.19 9.72
CA GLY A 111 27.51 -5.72 9.10
C GLY A 111 27.39 -7.21 8.78
N HIS A 112 26.94 -8.01 9.76
CA HIS A 112 26.76 -9.45 9.58
C HIS A 112 25.67 -9.79 8.56
N MET A 113 24.59 -9.00 8.50
CA MET A 113 23.52 -9.18 7.53
C MET A 113 24.01 -8.90 6.11
N ASN A 114 24.82 -7.85 5.93
CA ASN A 114 25.43 -7.53 4.65
C ASN A 114 26.43 -8.61 4.21
N ASP A 115 27.29 -9.06 5.14
CA ASP A 115 28.25 -10.13 4.90
C ASP A 115 27.53 -11.43 4.53
N LEU A 116 26.46 -11.79 5.24
CA LEU A 116 25.66 -12.99 4.97
C LEU A 116 24.98 -12.91 3.60
N CYS A 117 24.43 -11.76 3.23
CA CYS A 117 23.82 -11.55 1.91
C CYS A 117 24.85 -11.52 0.77
N SER A 118 26.12 -11.19 1.04
CA SER A 118 27.18 -11.23 0.03
C SER A 118 27.65 -12.66 -0.31
N GLN A 119 27.40 -13.61 0.58
CA GLN A 119 27.80 -15.00 0.38
C GLN A 119 26.89 -15.71 -0.64
N GLN A 120 27.49 -16.43 -1.58
CA GLN A 120 26.75 -17.21 -2.60
C GLN A 120 26.20 -18.56 -2.08
N ASN A 121 26.39 -18.85 -0.78
CA ASN A 121 25.95 -20.08 -0.13
C ASN A 121 24.42 -20.12 0.04
N LEU A 122 23.85 -21.31 0.27
CA LEU A 122 22.42 -21.48 0.57
C LEU A 122 21.95 -20.57 1.72
N LEU A 123 22.81 -20.34 2.72
CA LEU A 123 22.53 -19.46 3.84
C LEU A 123 22.47 -17.98 3.43
N GLY A 124 23.28 -17.58 2.45
CA GLY A 124 23.22 -16.24 1.86
C GLY A 124 21.96 -16.04 1.02
N ARG A 125 21.56 -17.05 0.23
CA ARG A 125 20.27 -17.03 -0.49
C ARG A 125 19.07 -16.99 0.46
N LEU A 126 19.14 -17.71 1.58
CA LEU A 126 18.15 -17.63 2.66
C LEU A 126 18.12 -16.25 3.31
N GLY A 127 19.30 -15.70 3.62
CA GLY A 127 19.45 -14.33 4.11
C GLY A 127 18.79 -13.33 3.16
N GLN A 128 19.12 -13.38 1.87
CA GLN A 128 18.50 -12.53 0.85
C GLN A 128 16.97 -12.73 0.76
N HIS A 129 16.47 -13.96 0.89
CA HIS A 129 15.03 -14.20 0.87
C HIS A 129 14.32 -13.55 2.06
N TYR A 130 14.80 -13.75 3.29
CA TYR A 130 14.16 -13.16 4.46
C TYR A 130 14.42 -11.66 4.64
N LEU A 131 15.59 -11.16 4.22
CA LEU A 131 16.04 -9.78 4.44
C LEU A 131 15.75 -8.82 3.28
N ILE A 132 15.70 -9.33 2.04
CA ILE A 132 15.51 -8.52 0.82
C ILE A 132 14.14 -8.84 0.18
N THR A 133 13.72 -10.11 0.09
CA THR A 133 12.43 -10.43 -0.57
C THR A 133 11.21 -9.91 0.22
N SER A 134 11.32 -9.73 1.54
CA SER A 134 10.26 -9.11 2.35
C SER A 134 9.94 -7.66 1.94
N THR A 135 10.91 -6.93 1.37
CA THR A 135 10.74 -5.52 0.98
C THR A 135 10.23 -5.34 -0.46
N VAL A 136 10.37 -6.36 -1.31
CA VAL A 136 10.07 -6.29 -2.76
C VAL A 136 8.63 -6.72 -3.11
N LYS A 137 7.86 -7.25 -2.15
CA LYS A 137 6.52 -7.81 -2.43
C LYS A 137 5.42 -6.78 -2.78
N GLY A 138 5.75 -5.49 -2.86
CA GLY A 138 4.91 -4.46 -3.47
C GLY A 138 5.00 -4.54 -4.99
N ARG A 139 4.06 -5.23 -5.64
CA ARG A 139 3.98 -5.33 -7.09
C ARG A 139 3.41 -4.02 -7.64
N PHE A 140 4.24 -2.99 -7.75
CA PHE A 140 3.76 -1.68 -8.21
C PHE A 140 3.60 -1.62 -9.74
N PRO A 141 2.48 -1.05 -10.23
CA PRO A 141 2.38 -0.58 -11.61
C PRO A 141 3.36 0.59 -11.83
N ARG A 142 4.16 0.46 -12.88
CA ARG A 142 5.23 1.37 -13.32
C ARG A 142 4.79 2.83 -13.38
N SER A 143 5.17 3.61 -12.37
CA SER A 143 5.29 5.07 -12.47
C SER A 143 6.78 5.40 -12.39
N THR A 144 7.28 6.09 -13.41
CA THR A 144 8.67 5.99 -13.85
C THR A 144 9.59 7.10 -13.40
N VAL A 145 9.07 8.06 -12.64
CA VAL A 145 9.87 9.20 -12.14
C VAL A 145 10.67 8.84 -10.88
N THR A 146 10.35 7.74 -10.19
CA THR A 146 11.01 7.34 -8.94
C THR A 146 12.03 6.21 -9.11
N GLN A 147 12.48 5.89 -10.32
CA GLN A 147 13.33 4.70 -10.54
C GLN A 147 14.73 4.82 -9.91
N GLN A 148 15.38 5.99 -9.99
CA GLN A 148 16.79 6.11 -9.62
C GLN A 148 17.06 6.17 -8.11
N SER A 149 16.17 6.74 -7.31
CA SER A 149 16.33 6.70 -5.83
C SER A 149 15.79 5.42 -5.21
N GLN A 150 15.08 4.59 -5.97
CA GLN A 150 14.43 3.38 -5.46
C GLN A 150 15.38 2.17 -5.51
N GLU A 151 16.29 2.06 -6.49
CA GLU A 151 17.24 0.94 -6.52
C GLU A 151 18.15 0.93 -5.28
N ASP A 152 18.74 2.07 -4.88
CA ASP A 152 19.67 2.12 -3.73
C ASP A 152 19.02 1.81 -2.36
N TYR A 153 17.75 2.16 -2.17
CA TYR A 153 17.03 1.86 -0.91
C TYR A 153 16.59 0.40 -0.81
N HIS A 154 16.35 -0.26 -1.93
CA HIS A 154 15.84 -1.64 -1.98
C HIS A 154 16.94 -2.70 -1.78
N LEU A 155 18.22 -2.33 -1.86
CA LEU A 155 19.34 -3.28 -1.69
C LEU A 155 19.80 -3.48 -0.24
N ARG A 156 19.32 -2.70 0.73
CA ARG A 156 19.79 -2.86 2.13
C ARG A 156 19.03 -4.00 2.80
N PRO A 157 19.71 -5.10 3.22
CA PRO A 157 19.05 -6.17 3.94
C PRO A 157 18.51 -5.64 5.26
N ARG A 158 17.19 -5.73 5.47
CA ARG A 158 16.53 -5.21 6.68
C ARG A 158 15.40 -6.12 7.13
N LEU A 159 15.31 -6.33 8.44
CA LEU A 159 14.20 -7.05 9.04
C LEU A 159 12.98 -6.14 9.18
N THR A 160 11.82 -6.64 8.75
CA THR A 160 10.53 -5.97 8.87
C THR A 160 9.61 -6.77 9.80
N LEU A 161 9.43 -6.33 11.04
CA LEU A 161 8.55 -7.01 12.02
C LEU A 161 7.10 -6.49 12.03
N ARG A 162 6.76 -5.53 11.16
CA ARG A 162 5.44 -4.89 11.12
C ARG A 162 4.29 -5.88 10.93
N THR A 163 4.50 -6.94 10.16
CA THR A 163 3.49 -7.98 9.90
C THR A 163 3.01 -8.69 11.17
N PHE A 164 3.83 -8.76 12.23
CA PHE A 164 3.43 -9.34 13.52
C PHE A 164 2.46 -8.46 14.32
N ALA A 165 2.37 -7.16 13.99
CA ALA A 165 1.50 -6.22 14.68
C ALA A 165 0.09 -6.10 14.08
N SER A 166 -0.22 -6.89 13.06
CA SER A 166 -1.54 -6.97 12.42
C SER A 166 -2.51 -7.79 13.27
N TYR A 167 -3.77 -7.33 13.42
CA TYR A 167 -4.78 -8.12 14.12
C TYR A 167 -5.04 -9.48 13.44
N ARG A 168 -4.85 -9.57 12.13
CA ARG A 168 -5.01 -10.85 11.41
C ARG A 168 -3.96 -11.86 11.85
N THR A 169 -2.69 -11.45 11.93
CA THR A 169 -1.61 -12.35 12.36
C THR A 169 -1.73 -12.70 13.83
N LEU A 170 -2.10 -11.74 14.69
CA LEU A 170 -2.42 -12.01 16.09
C LEU A 170 -3.57 -13.00 16.25
N LEU A 171 -4.64 -12.86 15.45
CA LEU A 171 -5.77 -13.77 15.45
C LEU A 171 -5.37 -15.17 14.98
N ILE A 172 -4.61 -15.29 13.89
CA ILE A 172 -4.10 -16.59 13.41
C ILE A 172 -3.22 -17.25 14.49
N LEU A 173 -2.34 -16.48 15.12
CA LEU A 173 -1.47 -16.95 16.18
C LEU A 173 -2.27 -17.42 17.40
N LEU A 174 -3.29 -16.66 17.79
CA LEU A 174 -4.23 -17.03 18.86
C LEU A 174 -4.94 -18.35 18.53
N LEU A 175 -5.46 -18.50 17.31
CA LEU A 175 -6.12 -19.73 16.88
C LEU A 175 -5.16 -20.92 16.93
N LEU A 176 -3.93 -20.75 16.46
CA LEU A 176 -2.92 -21.81 16.45
C LEU A 176 -2.51 -22.24 17.87
N TYR A 177 -2.38 -21.29 18.80
CA TYR A 177 -2.14 -21.61 20.21
C TYR A 177 -3.34 -22.26 20.87
N SER A 178 -4.56 -21.81 20.55
CA SER A 178 -5.77 -22.45 21.08
C SER A 178 -5.87 -23.90 20.62
N LEU A 179 -5.54 -24.18 19.35
CA LEU A 179 -5.49 -25.52 18.80
C LEU A 179 -4.40 -26.36 19.48
N GLY A 180 -3.19 -25.81 19.66
CA GLY A 180 -2.13 -26.49 20.41
C GLY A 180 -2.54 -26.83 21.85
N SER A 181 -3.25 -25.92 22.51
CA SER A 181 -3.77 -26.13 23.86
C SER A 181 -4.81 -27.26 23.91
N LEU A 182 -5.63 -27.46 22.87
CA LEU A 182 -6.55 -28.61 22.79
C LEU A 182 -5.80 -29.94 22.77
N PHE A 183 -4.58 -29.97 22.23
CA PHE A 183 -3.69 -31.13 22.24
C PHE A 183 -2.78 -31.19 23.48
N SER A 184 -3.03 -30.38 24.51
CA SER A 184 -2.20 -30.26 25.71
C SER A 184 -0.73 -29.89 25.41
N ILE A 185 -0.48 -29.26 24.25
CA ILE A 185 0.85 -28.83 23.86
C ILE A 185 1.18 -27.54 24.62
N SER A 186 2.35 -27.52 25.26
CA SER A 186 2.85 -26.31 25.91
C SER A 186 3.02 -25.16 24.91
N PRO A 187 2.69 -23.91 25.28
CA PRO A 187 2.81 -22.76 24.37
C PRO A 187 4.25 -22.59 23.86
N LEU A 188 5.25 -22.91 24.68
CA LEU A 188 6.66 -22.92 24.26
C LEU A 188 6.94 -23.91 23.13
N PHE A 189 6.44 -25.14 23.24
CA PHE A 189 6.61 -26.14 22.19
C PHE A 189 5.88 -25.74 20.91
N SER A 190 4.69 -25.17 21.04
CA SER A 190 3.95 -24.60 19.89
C SER A 190 4.73 -23.48 19.21
N THR A 191 5.32 -22.54 19.97
CA THR A 191 6.16 -21.47 19.39
C THR A 191 7.36 -22.06 18.63
N CYS A 192 8.02 -23.07 19.21
CA CYS A 192 9.18 -23.73 18.61
C CYS A 192 8.81 -24.42 17.30
N LEU A 193 7.68 -25.14 17.27
CA LEU A 193 7.17 -25.78 16.05
C LEU A 193 6.86 -24.75 14.96
N ILE A 194 6.21 -23.63 15.29
CA ILE A 194 5.89 -22.57 14.33
C ILE A 194 7.17 -22.00 13.72
N LEU A 195 8.17 -21.70 14.55
CA LEU A 195 9.46 -21.19 14.08
C LEU A 195 10.17 -22.20 13.19
N MET A 196 10.23 -23.47 13.59
CA MET A 196 10.86 -24.54 12.80
C MET A 196 10.17 -24.76 11.45
N LEU A 197 8.83 -24.79 11.43
CA LEU A 197 8.06 -24.90 10.18
C LEU A 197 8.28 -23.70 9.26
N SER A 198 8.32 -22.48 9.82
CA SER A 198 8.59 -21.28 9.03
C SER A 198 9.99 -21.30 8.41
N PHE A 199 10.99 -21.71 9.19
CA PHE A 199 12.37 -21.86 8.71
C PHE A 199 12.47 -22.90 7.59
N LEU A 200 11.84 -24.07 7.79
CA LEU A 200 11.83 -25.14 6.81
C LEU A 200 11.09 -24.74 5.53
N TYR A 201 10.00 -23.99 5.64
CA TYR A 201 9.27 -23.43 4.49
C TYR A 201 10.17 -22.48 3.69
N GLY A 202 10.91 -21.59 4.34
CA GLY A 202 11.87 -20.73 3.65
C GLY A 202 13.01 -21.51 3.00
N LEU A 203 13.56 -22.53 3.69
CA LEU A 203 14.57 -23.42 3.11
C LEU A 203 14.06 -24.08 1.83
N CYS A 204 12.86 -24.66 1.89
CA CYS A 204 12.19 -25.25 0.75
C CYS A 204 12.06 -24.23 -0.40
N MET A 205 11.47 -23.05 -0.14
CA MET A 205 11.31 -22.00 -1.15
C MET A 205 12.63 -21.57 -1.79
N THR A 206 13.71 -21.41 -1.02
CA THR A 206 15.02 -21.05 -1.58
C THR A 206 15.65 -22.14 -2.44
N VAL A 207 15.42 -23.41 -2.11
CA VAL A 207 15.90 -24.56 -2.90
C VAL A 207 15.08 -24.69 -4.18
N TYR A 208 13.76 -24.49 -4.12
CA TYR A 208 12.88 -24.53 -5.30
C TYR A 208 13.09 -23.36 -6.25
N VAL A 209 13.34 -22.15 -5.74
CA VAL A 209 13.64 -20.95 -6.56
C VAL A 209 15.06 -20.97 -7.13
N GLY A 210 15.97 -21.75 -6.51
CA GLY A 210 17.35 -21.89 -6.95
C GLY A 210 17.60 -22.95 -8.03
N LYS A 211 16.54 -23.62 -8.52
CA LYS A 211 16.55 -24.57 -9.65
C LYS A 211 15.94 -23.92 -10.88
#